data_AF-A0A3M5X772-F1
#
_entry.id   AF-A0A3M5X772-F1
#
_cell.length_a   1.000
_cell.length_b   1.000
_cell.length_c   1.000
_cell.angle_alpha   90.00
_cell.angle_beta   90.00
_cell.angle_gamma   90.00
#
_symmetry.space_group_name_H-M   'P 1'
#
loop_
_entity.id
_entity.type
_entity.pdbx_description
1 polymer ?
#
loop_
_entity_poly.entity_id
_entity_poly.type
_entity_poly.pdbx_seq_one_letter_code
_entity_poly.pdbx_strand_id
1 'polypeptide(L)'
;MSREVRQITPDVQEIIQHALRSLLGKGFVIALFGSEDATGAMHYHLRIDHDATGLGIEHHDHVEDGFIDDIFMLATRMKAMLKQRETLSRMHGGSQATGQVRLLTWITEDNSQTVVQTAEAAGRECLSALRERRLRA
;
A
#
# COMPACT_ATOMS: atom_id res chain seq x y z
N MET A 1 -3.87 -15.01 15.21
CA MET A 1 -3.67 -13.71 14.52
C MET A 1 -2.69 -12.91 15.38
N SER A 2 -1.50 -12.62 14.85
CA SER A 2 -0.35 -12.15 15.65
C SER A 2 -0.32 -10.62 15.66
N ARG A 3 -0.43 -10.02 16.86
CA ARG A 3 -0.17 -8.59 17.13
C ARG A 3 1.30 -8.29 16.84
N GLU A 4 1.66 -7.84 15.64
CA GLU A 4 3.08 -7.88 15.24
C GLU A 4 3.78 -6.56 14.95
N VAL A 5 3.06 -5.49 14.60
CA VAL A 5 3.70 -4.19 14.38
C VAL A 5 2.89 -3.11 15.07
N ARG A 6 3.48 -2.50 16.09
CA ARG A 6 2.91 -1.36 16.84
C ARG A 6 3.62 -0.05 16.54
N GLN A 7 4.78 -0.12 15.89
CA GLN A 7 5.62 1.01 15.54
C GLN A 7 6.32 0.70 14.22
N ILE A 8 6.41 1.68 13.33
CA ILE A 8 7.16 1.58 12.08
C ILE A 8 8.57 2.12 12.35
N THR A 9 9.44 1.26 12.86
CA THR A 9 10.88 1.56 12.97
C THR A 9 11.53 1.57 11.57
N PRO A 10 12.73 2.14 11.40
CA PRO A 10 13.40 2.16 10.09
C PRO A 10 13.53 0.78 9.43
N ASP A 11 13.83 -0.27 10.21
CA ASP A 11 13.93 -1.64 9.70
C ASP A 11 12.56 -2.20 9.26
N VAL A 12 11.50 -1.95 10.04
CA VAL A 12 10.12 -2.34 9.68
C VAL A 12 9.69 -1.62 8.41
N GLN A 13 9.99 -0.32 8.32
CA GLN A 13 9.74 0.50 7.14
C GLN A 13 10.46 -0.07 5.91
N GLU A 14 11.73 -0.45 6.04
CA GLU A 14 12.51 -1.03 4.95
C GLU A 14 11.90 -2.35 4.46
N ILE A 15 11.54 -3.26 5.38
CA ILE A 15 10.94 -4.56 5.05
C ILE A 15 9.61 -4.37 4.30
N ILE A 16 8.72 -3.52 4.82
CA ILE A 16 7.41 -3.29 4.20
C ILE A 16 7.58 -2.64 2.82
N GLN A 17 8.41 -1.60 2.71
CA GLN A 17 8.66 -0.94 1.42
C GLN A 17 9.31 -1.90 0.41
N HIS A 18 10.22 -2.77 0.85
CA HIS A 18 10.82 -3.78 -0.02
C HIS A 18 9.77 -4.75 -0.55
N ALA A 19 8.92 -5.29 0.32
CA ALA A 19 7.86 -6.20 -0.07
C ALA A 19 6.83 -5.53 -1.02
N LEU A 20 6.50 -4.25 -0.79
CA LEU A 20 5.67 -3.47 -1.72
C LEU A 20 6.35 -3.25 -3.08
N ARG A 21 7.65 -2.97 -3.12
CA ARG A 21 8.41 -2.85 -4.39
C ARG A 21 8.41 -4.17 -5.16
N SER A 22 8.59 -5.29 -4.47
CA SER A 22 8.52 -6.63 -5.06
C SER A 22 7.12 -6.94 -5.60
N LEU A 23 6.08 -6.60 -4.85
CA LEU A 23 4.69 -6.74 -5.28
C LEU A 23 4.39 -5.88 -6.52
N LEU A 24 4.75 -4.60 -6.51
CA LEU A 24 4.35 -3.65 -7.55
C LEU A 24 5.21 -3.78 -8.82
N GLY A 25 6.51 -4.00 -8.66
CA GLY A 25 7.48 -4.08 -9.75
C GLY A 25 8.04 -2.71 -10.16
N LYS A 26 8.74 -2.68 -11.31
CA LYS A 26 9.41 -1.47 -11.82
C LYS A 26 8.38 -0.38 -12.19
N GLY A 27 8.80 0.89 -12.06
CA GLY A 27 7.98 2.06 -12.40
C GLY A 27 7.07 2.54 -11.28
N PHE A 28 7.16 1.94 -10.08
CA PHE A 28 6.49 2.42 -8.88
C PHE A 28 7.50 3.04 -7.90
N VAL A 29 7.15 4.21 -7.38
CA VAL A 29 7.86 4.89 -6.29
C VAL A 29 7.03 4.75 -5.02
N ILE A 30 7.66 4.31 -3.94
CA ILE A 30 6.99 3.95 -2.69
C ILE A 30 7.68 4.63 -1.53
N ALA A 31 6.87 5.31 -0.72
CA ALA A 31 7.29 5.90 0.55
C ALA A 31 6.30 5.50 1.64
N LEU A 32 6.82 4.94 2.74
CA LEU A 32 6.07 4.62 3.95
C LEU A 32 6.79 5.28 5.12
N PHE A 33 6.05 5.94 6.01
CA PHE A 33 6.60 6.53 7.23
C PHE A 33 5.69 6.26 8.42
N GLY A 34 6.28 6.07 9.59
CA GLY A 34 5.55 6.08 10.86
C GLY A 34 5.64 7.45 11.53
N SER A 35 4.58 7.84 12.22
CA SER A 35 4.57 9.01 13.10
C SER A 35 3.76 8.73 14.36
N GLU A 36 4.16 9.30 15.49
CA GLU A 36 3.38 9.28 16.73
C GLU A 36 2.68 10.62 16.91
N ASP A 37 1.39 10.61 17.26
CA ASP A 37 0.64 11.83 17.57
C ASP A 37 0.78 12.28 19.03
N ALA A 38 0.17 13.40 19.38
CA ALA A 38 0.25 13.96 20.73
C ALA A 38 -0.41 13.09 21.82
N THR A 39 -1.20 12.10 21.44
CA THR A 39 -1.85 11.13 22.35
C THR A 39 -1.04 9.85 22.52
N GLY A 40 0.07 9.71 21.78
CA GLY A 40 0.89 8.50 21.73
C GLY A 40 0.36 7.44 20.76
N ALA A 41 -0.64 7.76 19.94
CA ALA A 41 -1.14 6.84 18.93
C ALA A 41 -0.18 6.85 17.71
N MET A 42 0.08 5.66 17.19
CA MET A 42 0.97 5.46 16.04
C MET A 42 0.16 5.51 14.76
N HIS A 43 0.66 6.27 13.78
CA HIS A 43 0.08 6.46 12.46
C HIS A 43 1.08 6.06 11.39
N TYR A 44 0.59 5.63 10.24
CA TYR A 44 1.38 5.45 9.05
C TYR A 44 0.97 6.44 7.96
N HIS A 45 1.94 6.80 7.12
CA HIS A 45 1.74 7.59 5.91
C HIS A 45 2.33 6.82 4.74
N LEU A 46 1.48 6.37 3.84
CA LEU A 46 1.84 5.64 2.63
C LEU A 46 1.61 6.52 1.40
N ARG A 47 2.60 6.55 0.52
CA ARG A 47 2.49 7.09 -0.82
C ARG A 47 3.02 6.09 -1.83
N ILE A 48 2.25 5.84 -2.88
CA ILE A 48 2.63 4.99 -4.00
C ILE A 48 2.34 5.75 -5.29
N ASP A 49 3.37 6.07 -6.06
CA ASP A 49 3.27 6.74 -7.36
C ASP A 49 3.68 5.77 -8.48
N HIS A 50 3.09 5.91 -9.66
CA HIS A 50 3.47 5.18 -10.88
C HIS A 50 4.01 6.15 -11.94
N ASP A 51 5.32 6.07 -12.19
CA ASP A 51 6.08 7.06 -12.98
C ASP A 51 5.54 7.24 -14.40
N ALA A 52 5.17 6.15 -15.06
CA ALA A 52 4.76 6.18 -16.46
C ALA A 52 3.39 6.85 -16.68
N THR A 53 2.52 6.84 -15.66
CA THR A 53 1.17 7.41 -15.76
C THR A 53 1.01 8.69 -14.94
N GLY A 54 1.94 8.99 -14.03
CA GLY A 54 1.82 10.09 -13.06
C GLY A 54 0.66 9.91 -12.07
N LEU A 55 0.12 8.69 -11.95
CA LEU A 55 -0.98 8.38 -11.04
C LEU A 55 -0.40 7.90 -9.72
N GLY A 56 -1.00 8.32 -8.62
CA GLY A 56 -0.54 7.93 -7.29
C GLY A 56 -1.66 7.89 -6.26
N ILE A 57 -1.42 7.11 -5.22
CA ILE A 57 -2.26 7.03 -4.04
C ILE A 57 -1.49 7.55 -2.83
N GLU A 58 -2.20 8.27 -1.98
CA GLU A 58 -1.77 8.65 -0.65
C GLU A 58 -2.78 8.09 0.34
N HIS A 59 -2.29 7.39 1.36
CA HIS A 59 -3.13 6.80 2.38
C HIS A 59 -2.45 6.96 3.74
N HIS A 60 -3.21 7.38 4.73
CA HIS A 60 -2.74 7.50 6.10
C HIS A 60 -3.82 6.98 7.02
N ASP A 61 -3.41 6.22 8.04
CA ASP A 61 -4.29 5.74 9.09
C ASP A 61 -3.46 5.34 10.31
N HIS A 62 -4.13 4.86 11.35
CA HIS A 62 -3.52 4.32 12.55
C HIS A 62 -2.80 3.00 12.26
N VAL A 63 -1.73 2.75 13.00
CA VAL A 63 -1.03 1.47 13.02
C VAL A 63 -1.80 0.53 13.95
N GLU A 64 -2.78 -0.19 13.38
CA GLU A 64 -3.63 -1.16 14.09
C GLU A 64 -3.51 -2.58 13.51
N ASP A 65 -4.08 -3.56 14.21
CA ASP A 65 -4.12 -4.94 13.71
C ASP A 65 -4.82 -4.98 12.33
N GLY A 66 -4.09 -5.36 11.28
CA GLY A 66 -4.60 -5.43 9.91
C GLY A 66 -4.04 -4.38 8.95
N PHE A 67 -3.35 -3.33 9.44
CA PHE A 67 -2.88 -2.25 8.55
C PHE A 67 -1.94 -2.73 7.41
N ILE A 68 -1.16 -3.80 7.65
CA ILE A 68 -0.33 -4.41 6.61
C ILE A 68 -1.22 -5.00 5.51
N ASP A 69 -2.28 -5.72 5.87
CA ASP A 69 -3.20 -6.29 4.91
C ASP A 69 -3.87 -5.18 4.07
N ASP A 70 -4.25 -4.07 4.70
CA ASP A 70 -4.85 -2.91 4.02
C ASP A 70 -3.91 -2.25 3.02
N ILE A 71 -2.66 -2.01 3.42
CA ILE A 71 -1.64 -1.42 2.54
C ILE A 71 -1.37 -2.32 1.32
N PHE A 72 -1.25 -3.64 1.53
CA PHE A 72 -1.01 -4.59 0.45
C PHE A 72 -2.23 -4.76 -0.46
N MET A 73 -3.45 -4.69 0.09
CA MET A 73 -4.67 -4.66 -0.67
C MET A 73 -4.73 -3.42 -1.58
N LEU A 74 -4.47 -2.24 -1.01
CA LEU A 74 -4.47 -0.97 -1.72
C LEU A 74 -3.44 -0.96 -2.87
N ALA A 75 -2.21 -1.41 -2.60
CA ALA A 75 -1.16 -1.54 -3.60
C ALA A 75 -1.54 -2.52 -4.72
N THR A 76 -2.13 -3.66 -4.38
CA THR A 76 -2.53 -4.67 -5.37
C THR A 76 -3.65 -4.17 -6.26
N ARG A 77 -4.64 -3.48 -5.68
CA ARG A 77 -5.75 -2.87 -6.43
C ARG A 77 -5.25 -1.78 -7.37
N MET A 78 -4.33 -0.92 -6.92
CA MET A 78 -3.67 0.07 -7.80
C MET A 78 -2.99 -0.62 -8.99
N LYS A 79 -2.21 -1.68 -8.73
CA LYS A 79 -1.54 -2.45 -9.79
C LYS A 79 -2.52 -3.09 -10.77
N ALA A 80 -3.63 -3.65 -10.27
CA ALA A 80 -4.67 -4.27 -11.10
C ALA A 80 -5.36 -3.22 -11.98
N MET A 81 -5.73 -2.08 -11.41
CA MET A 81 -6.33 -0.96 -12.12
C MET A 81 -5.44 -0.47 -13.27
N LEU A 82 -4.12 -0.30 -13.04
CA LEU A 82 -3.18 0.15 -14.07
C LEU A 82 -3.01 -0.85 -15.22
N LYS A 83 -3.33 -2.15 -15.02
CA LYS A 83 -3.34 -3.13 -16.12
C LYS A 83 -4.58 -3.00 -17.00
N GLN A 84 -5.65 -2.36 -16.53
CA GLN A 84 -6.90 -2.22 -17.26
C GLN A 84 -6.86 -0.96 -18.13
N ARG A 85 -6.51 -1.15 -19.42
CA ARG A 85 -6.40 -0.07 -20.41
C ARG A 85 -7.68 0.75 -20.57
N GLU A 86 -8.85 0.13 -20.46
CA GLU A 86 -10.14 0.82 -20.54
C GLU A 86 -10.36 1.77 -19.35
N THR A 87 -9.96 1.35 -18.15
CA THR A 87 -10.01 2.15 -16.92
C THR A 87 -9.10 3.37 -17.05
N LEU A 88 -7.88 3.20 -17.58
CA LEU A 88 -6.97 4.30 -17.90
C LEU A 88 -7.52 5.27 -18.95
N SER A 89 -8.15 4.76 -20.01
CA SER A 89 -8.77 5.60 -21.06
C SER A 89 -9.94 6.44 -20.53
N ARG A 90 -10.75 5.90 -19.61
CA ARG A 90 -11.84 6.67 -18.94
C ARG A 90 -11.29 7.80 -18.08
N MET A 91 -10.09 7.65 -17.51
CA MET A 91 -9.44 8.68 -16.70
C MET A 91 -8.90 9.86 -17.51
N HIS A 92 -8.49 9.65 -18.77
CA HIS A 92 -8.02 10.73 -19.64
C HIS A 92 -9.13 11.67 -20.15
N GLY A 93 -10.40 11.29 -20.03
CA GLY A 93 -11.56 12.06 -20.53
C GLY A 93 -12.32 12.87 -19.49
N GLY A 94 -11.96 12.78 -18.20
CA GLY A 94 -12.69 13.41 -17.10
C GLY A 94 -11.92 14.57 -16.47
N SER A 95 -12.43 15.79 -16.67
CA SER A 95 -12.08 17.08 -16.02
C SER A 95 -11.01 17.04 -14.93
N GLN A 96 -9.95 17.84 -15.14
CA GLN A 96 -8.89 18.21 -14.18
C GLN A 96 -9.43 18.98 -12.96
N ALA A 97 -10.35 18.39 -12.22
CA ALA A 97 -10.69 18.84 -10.88
C ALA A 97 -9.98 17.89 -9.90
N THR A 98 -8.78 18.29 -9.48
CA THR A 98 -8.01 17.73 -8.36
C THR A 98 -7.84 16.20 -8.40
N GLY A 99 -6.90 15.72 -9.22
CA GLY A 99 -6.66 14.31 -9.54
C GLY A 99 -6.36 13.34 -8.36
N GLN A 100 -6.25 13.82 -7.12
CA GLN A 100 -5.97 12.99 -5.94
C GLN A 100 -7.23 12.30 -5.35
N VAL A 101 -8.37 12.99 -5.28
CA VAL A 101 -9.57 12.47 -4.59
C VAL A 101 -10.31 11.42 -5.43
N ARG A 102 -10.21 11.50 -6.76
CA ARG A 102 -10.91 10.56 -7.67
C ARG A 102 -10.21 9.21 -7.81
N LEU A 103 -8.91 9.08 -7.51
CA LEU A 103 -8.21 7.80 -7.67
C LEU A 103 -8.56 6.81 -6.54
N LEU A 104 -8.67 7.30 -5.30
CA LEU A 104 -8.91 6.47 -4.12
C LEU A 104 -10.30 5.80 -4.13
N THR A 105 -11.35 6.49 -4.59
CA THR A 105 -12.73 5.97 -4.55
C THR A 105 -12.94 4.74 -5.43
N TRP A 106 -12.21 4.59 -6.54
CA TRP A 106 -12.36 3.43 -7.44
C TRP A 106 -11.43 2.27 -7.07
N ILE A 107 -10.26 2.59 -6.49
CA ILE A 107 -9.32 1.56 -6.01
C ILE A 107 -9.94 0.77 -4.86
N THR A 108 -10.87 1.31 -4.08
CA THR A 108 -11.47 0.57 -2.94
C THR A 108 -12.44 -0.56 -3.32
N GLU A 109 -12.87 -0.68 -4.58
CA GLU A 109 -13.95 -1.59 -4.99
C GLU A 109 -13.51 -2.88 -5.70
N ASP A 110 -12.26 -2.98 -6.19
CA ASP A 110 -11.76 -4.22 -6.83
C ASP A 110 -11.45 -5.30 -5.79
N ASN A 111 -12.44 -6.17 -5.57
CA ASN A 111 -12.34 -7.35 -4.72
C ASN A 111 -12.28 -8.64 -5.54
N SER A 112 -11.73 -8.58 -6.76
CA SER A 112 -11.54 -9.79 -7.55
C SER A 112 -10.68 -10.80 -6.78
N GLN A 113 -11.00 -12.09 -6.92
CA GLN A 113 -10.32 -13.15 -6.19
C GLN A 113 -8.80 -13.13 -6.41
N THR A 114 -8.35 -12.77 -7.61
CA THR A 114 -6.93 -12.62 -7.95
C THR A 114 -6.26 -11.49 -7.16
N VAL A 115 -6.93 -10.34 -7.01
CA VAL A 115 -6.42 -9.23 -6.19
C VAL A 115 -6.29 -9.66 -4.74
N VAL A 116 -7.35 -10.24 -4.17
CA VAL A 116 -7.36 -10.67 -2.76
C VAL A 116 -6.25 -11.68 -2.49
N GLN A 117 -6.13 -12.73 -3.33
CA GLN A 117 -5.10 -13.76 -3.15
C GLN A 117 -3.68 -13.21 -3.30
N THR A 118 -3.46 -12.28 -4.25
CA THR A 118 -2.15 -11.66 -4.46
C THR A 118 -1.77 -10.76 -3.28
N ALA A 119 -2.70 -9.94 -2.80
CA ALA A 119 -2.50 -9.06 -1.66
C ALA A 119 -2.17 -9.86 -0.39
N GLU A 120 -2.97 -10.90 -0.09
CA GLU A 120 -2.74 -11.76 1.07
C GLU A 120 -1.42 -12.52 0.99
N ALA A 121 -1.04 -13.03 -0.19
CA ALA A 121 0.22 -13.75 -0.35
C ALA A 121 1.42 -12.82 -0.04
N ALA A 122 1.43 -11.63 -0.65
CA ALA A 122 2.49 -10.65 -0.43
C ALA A 122 2.50 -10.10 1.02
N GLY A 123 1.33 -9.87 1.62
CA GLY A 123 1.20 -9.49 3.02
C GLY A 123 1.74 -10.57 3.97
N ARG A 124 1.44 -11.85 3.72
CA ARG A 124 1.98 -12.98 4.50
C ARG A 124 3.50 -13.09 4.39
N GLU A 125 4.07 -12.91 3.21
CA GLU A 125 5.52 -12.90 3.03
C GLU A 125 6.18 -11.75 3.81
N CYS A 126 5.58 -10.55 3.75
CA CYS A 126 6.03 -9.40 4.52
C CYS A 126 5.99 -9.69 6.04
N LEU A 127 4.88 -10.25 6.54
CA LEU A 127 4.75 -10.62 7.95
C LEU A 127 5.77 -11.69 8.37
N SER A 128 6.07 -12.66 7.50
CA SER A 128 7.12 -13.65 7.76
C SER A 128 8.50 -12.97 7.91
N ALA A 129 8.83 -12.05 7.01
CA ALA A 129 10.10 -11.31 7.09
C ALA A 129 10.20 -10.46 8.37
N LEU A 130 9.10 -9.81 8.77
CA LEU A 130 9.04 -9.04 10.01
C LEU A 130 9.22 -9.95 11.25
N ARG A 131 8.62 -11.14 11.25
CA ARG A 131 8.81 -12.13 12.33
C ARG A 131 10.26 -12.59 12.43
N GLU A 132 10.86 -12.94 11.30
CA GLU A 132 12.26 -13.38 11.25
C GLU A 132 13.21 -12.28 11.76
N ARG A 133 12.96 -11.02 11.40
CA ARG A 133 13.75 -9.89 11.90
C ARG A 133 13.64 -9.76 13.42
N ARG A 134 12.43 -9.88 13.98
CA ARG A 134 12.18 -9.81 15.43
C ARG A 134 12.89 -10.92 16.18
N LEU A 135 12.94 -12.14 15.63
CA LEU A 135 13.64 -13.27 16.25
C LEU A 135 15.17 -13.11 16.26
N ARG A 136 15.71 -12.22 15.42
CA ARG A 136 17.15 -11.92 15.33
C ARG A 136 17.57 -10.65 16.09
N ALA A 137 16.61 -9.89 16.64
CA ALA A 137 16.84 -8.71 17.46
C ALA A 137 16.94 -9.10 18.94
#